data_AF-A0A4R1AQI9-F1
#
_entry.id   AF-A0A4R1AQI9-F1
#
_cell.length_a   1.000
_cell.length_b   1.000
_cell.length_c   1.000
_cell.angle_alpha   90.00
_cell.angle_beta   90.00
_cell.angle_gamma   90.00
#
_symmetry.space_group_name_H-M   'P 1'
#
loop_
_entity.id
_entity.type
_entity.pdbx_description
1 polymer ?
#
loop_
_entity_poly.entity_id
_entity_poly.type
_entity_poly.pdbx_seq_one_letter_code
_entity_poly.pdbx_strand_id
1 'polypeptide(L)'
;MRKLFRTLILLFILFVSWPFIEKQIQKTDYYPFLESIKTEIRGIVEHPEVADALNTIYQKVNELTGKEDPFSSINDSQSDTNQAKKPNLSIPTEQVFSIHNITLGEQLSEVEKQIGTAKRASLNEYGIEWHTYHDDYQNFLMVSYDENNMVAGLYTNQDLITSSAGIKQGSTKNDVHEKLGEPLDKIRKGMTYFQLENDRDYDVYVLDDSYVTIFYDKHEGNTVTSLQIVSQKLELNKKDFYSNGSKQLKEGFEYQLFDLTNAARVNHHLNVLEWDDHVKETARKHSKDMAVNNYFSHTNLEGLSPFDRMSEDDIFFTFAGENLATGQFSSIFAHEGLMNSLGHRENILRPEYQYLGVGVAFNEESHPYYTENFFRR
;
A
#
# COMPACT_ATOMS: atom_id res chain seq x y z
N MET A 1 -21.88 -39.05 3.83
CA MET A 1 -22.13 -37.72 4.42
C MET A 1 -21.92 -37.66 5.93
N ARG A 2 -22.66 -38.40 6.79
CA ARG A 2 -22.49 -38.30 8.28
C ARG A 2 -21.09 -38.65 8.84
N LYS A 3 -20.33 -39.54 8.19
CA LYS A 3 -18.94 -39.86 8.61
C LYS A 3 -17.97 -38.73 8.27
N LEU A 4 -18.00 -38.22 7.03
CA LEU A 4 -17.21 -37.06 6.57
C LEU A 4 -17.46 -35.82 7.45
N PHE A 5 -18.72 -35.59 7.80
CA PHE A 5 -19.13 -34.49 8.66
C PHE A 5 -18.56 -34.56 10.08
N ARG A 6 -18.48 -35.76 10.67
CA ARG A 6 -17.84 -35.95 11.99
C ARG A 6 -16.32 -35.75 11.93
N THR A 7 -15.70 -36.13 10.81
CA THR A 7 -14.26 -35.93 10.61
C THR A 7 -13.91 -34.45 10.50
N LEU A 8 -14.71 -33.66 9.77
CA LEU A 8 -14.52 -32.21 9.65
C LEU A 8 -14.66 -31.48 10.99
N ILE A 9 -15.64 -31.87 11.82
CA ILE A 9 -15.80 -31.30 13.17
C ILE A 9 -14.61 -31.65 14.08
N LEU A 10 -14.10 -32.88 14.00
CA LEU A 10 -12.92 -33.29 14.78
C LEU A 10 -11.67 -32.52 14.35
N LEU A 11 -11.47 -32.31 13.05
CA LEU A 11 -10.36 -31.50 12.51
C LEU A 11 -10.46 -30.04 12.93
N PHE A 12 -11.68 -29.47 12.94
CA PHE A 12 -11.91 -28.11 13.41
C PHE A 12 -11.66 -27.96 14.92
N ILE A 13 -12.13 -28.89 15.75
CA ILE A 13 -11.84 -28.89 17.19
C ILE A 13 -10.32 -29.02 17.43
N LEU A 14 -9.63 -29.86 16.65
CA LEU A 14 -8.18 -30.00 16.74
C LEU A 14 -7.46 -28.71 16.36
N PHE A 15 -7.92 -28.03 15.31
CA PHE A 15 -7.38 -26.73 14.84
C PHE A 15 -7.60 -25.62 15.87
N VAL A 16 -8.81 -25.49 16.43
CA VAL A 16 -9.12 -24.48 17.46
C VAL A 16 -8.39 -24.75 18.76
N SER A 17 -8.19 -26.02 19.12
CA SER A 17 -7.44 -26.41 20.33
C SER A 17 -5.92 -26.33 20.13
N TRP A 18 -5.46 -26.13 18.90
CA TRP A 18 -4.03 -26.17 18.54
C TRP A 18 -3.17 -25.16 19.30
N PRO A 19 -3.57 -23.87 19.48
CA PRO A 19 -2.76 -22.91 20.22
C PRO A 19 -2.52 -23.31 21.68
N PHE A 20 -3.44 -24.09 22.27
CA PHE A 20 -3.31 -24.59 23.63
C PHE A 20 -2.40 -25.82 23.71
N ILE A 21 -2.45 -26.68 22.70
CA ILE A 21 -1.60 -27.85 22.54
C ILE A 21 -0.15 -27.43 22.23
N GLU A 22 0.04 -26.42 21.38
CA GLU A 22 1.33 -25.91 20.90
C GLU A 22 2.23 -25.43 22.07
N LYS A 23 1.64 -24.74 23.06
CA LYS A 23 2.34 -24.31 24.28
C LYS A 23 2.90 -25.46 25.13
N GLN A 24 2.32 -26.66 25.05
CA GLN A 24 2.79 -27.81 25.83
C GLN A 24 3.81 -28.69 25.10
N ILE A 25 3.89 -28.60 23.76
CA ILE A 25 4.62 -29.56 22.94
C ILE A 25 5.86 -28.94 22.24
N GLN A 26 6.01 -27.61 22.27
CA GLN A 26 7.15 -26.85 21.70
C GLN A 26 8.56 -27.29 22.14
N LYS A 27 8.68 -28.10 23.21
CA LYS A 27 9.97 -28.62 23.70
C LYS A 27 10.21 -30.11 23.44
N THR A 28 9.39 -30.74 22.59
CA THR A 28 9.52 -32.17 22.29
C THR A 28 10.07 -32.41 20.88
N ASP A 29 10.78 -33.53 20.70
CA ASP A 29 11.41 -33.91 19.42
C ASP A 29 10.40 -34.17 18.29
N TYR A 30 9.09 -34.20 18.60
CA TYR A 30 8.00 -34.42 17.64
C TYR A 30 7.46 -33.12 17.02
N TYR A 31 7.96 -31.94 17.43
CA TYR A 31 7.47 -30.63 16.97
C TYR A 31 7.47 -30.47 15.43
N PRO A 32 8.51 -30.88 14.68
CA PRO A 32 8.51 -30.75 13.22
C PRO A 32 7.43 -31.61 12.53
N PHE A 33 7.15 -32.80 13.06
CA PHE A 33 6.08 -33.67 12.57
C PHE A 33 4.70 -33.05 12.84
N LEU A 34 4.51 -32.42 14.01
CA LEU A 34 3.26 -31.76 14.37
C LEU A 34 3.00 -30.49 13.56
N GLU A 35 4.03 -29.72 13.20
CA GLU A 35 3.90 -28.57 12.29
C GLU A 35 3.52 -29.00 10.86
N SER A 36 3.99 -30.18 10.40
CA SER A 36 3.53 -30.74 9.12
C SER A 36 2.04 -31.10 9.14
N ILE A 37 1.56 -31.68 10.25
CA ILE A 37 0.14 -31.97 10.45
C ILE A 37 -0.69 -30.68 10.54
N LYS A 38 -0.19 -29.65 11.23
CA LYS A 38 -0.84 -28.32 11.33
C LYS A 38 -1.05 -27.70 9.95
N THR A 39 -0.03 -27.78 9.09
CA THR A 39 -0.07 -27.24 7.73
C THR A 39 -1.08 -28.00 6.86
N GLU A 40 -1.13 -29.34 6.96
CA GLU A 40 -2.13 -30.14 6.24
C GLU A 40 -3.56 -29.87 6.74
N ILE A 41 -3.78 -29.76 8.05
CA ILE A 41 -5.08 -29.44 8.63
C ILE A 41 -5.53 -28.04 8.20
N ARG A 42 -4.61 -27.05 8.21
CA ARG A 42 -4.86 -25.69 7.74
C ARG A 42 -5.28 -25.67 6.27
N GLY A 43 -4.57 -26.40 5.42
CA GLY A 43 -4.93 -26.54 4.00
C GLY A 43 -6.30 -27.18 3.77
N ILE A 44 -6.74 -28.10 4.65
CA ILE A 44 -8.08 -28.70 4.58
C ILE A 44 -9.16 -27.71 5.06
N VAL A 45 -8.89 -26.92 6.10
CA VAL A 45 -9.84 -25.93 6.65
C VAL A 45 -10.00 -24.71 5.74
N GLU A 46 -8.91 -24.27 5.11
CA GLU A 46 -8.89 -23.13 4.18
C GLU A 46 -9.38 -23.50 2.77
N HIS A 47 -9.65 -24.79 2.50
CA HIS A 47 -10.25 -25.20 1.23
C HIS A 47 -11.67 -24.58 1.09
N PRO A 48 -12.00 -23.92 -0.03
CA PRO A 48 -13.24 -23.14 -0.18
C PRO A 48 -14.51 -23.92 0.19
N GLU A 49 -14.63 -25.17 -0.26
CA GLU A 49 -15.78 -26.03 0.04
C GLU A 49 -15.91 -26.41 1.52
N VAL A 50 -14.79 -26.45 2.27
CA VAL A 50 -14.78 -26.77 3.70
C VAL A 50 -15.07 -25.52 4.53
N ALA A 51 -14.52 -24.36 4.14
CA ALA A 51 -14.81 -23.07 4.75
C ALA A 51 -16.32 -22.73 4.65
N ASP A 52 -16.93 -22.94 3.47
CA ASP A 52 -18.36 -22.74 3.27
C ASP A 52 -19.23 -23.70 4.09
N ALA A 53 -18.79 -24.97 4.21
CA ALA A 53 -19.47 -25.96 5.04
C ALA A 53 -19.38 -25.60 6.54
N LEU A 54 -18.24 -25.10 7.00
CA LEU A 54 -18.04 -24.64 8.39
C LEU A 54 -18.85 -23.38 8.69
N ASN A 55 -18.91 -22.42 7.78
CA ASN A 55 -19.77 -21.25 7.89
C ASN A 55 -21.25 -21.63 7.97
N THR A 56 -21.68 -22.62 7.18
CA THR A 56 -23.06 -23.14 7.23
C THR A 56 -23.36 -23.84 8.56
N ILE A 57 -22.39 -24.55 9.14
CA ILE A 57 -22.51 -25.17 10.47
C ILE A 57 -22.60 -24.10 11.55
N TYR A 58 -21.78 -23.06 11.47
CA TYR A 58 -21.75 -21.94 12.41
C TYR A 58 -23.09 -21.19 12.43
N GLN A 59 -23.63 -20.85 11.25
CA GLN A 59 -24.94 -20.22 11.12
C GLN A 59 -26.05 -21.08 11.73
N LYS A 60 -26.04 -22.40 11.48
CA LYS A 60 -27.03 -23.33 12.05
C LYS A 60 -26.90 -23.52 13.56
N VAL A 61 -25.68 -23.53 14.10
CA VAL A 61 -25.46 -23.66 15.55
C VAL A 61 -25.91 -22.39 16.27
N ASN A 62 -25.70 -21.21 15.68
CA ASN A 62 -26.16 -19.93 16.22
C ASN A 62 -27.70 -19.80 16.19
N GLU A 63 -28.35 -20.24 15.12
CA GLU A 63 -29.83 -20.34 15.06
C GLU A 63 -30.39 -21.30 16.13
N LEU A 64 -29.67 -22.38 16.44
CA LEU A 64 -30.12 -23.42 17.38
C LEU A 64 -29.86 -23.10 18.86
N THR A 65 -28.87 -22.26 19.17
CA THR A 65 -28.41 -22.06 20.55
C THR A 65 -28.74 -20.69 21.13
N GLY A 66 -29.13 -19.71 20.31
CA GLY A 66 -29.64 -18.41 20.78
C GLY A 66 -28.70 -17.68 21.73
N LYS A 67 -27.38 -17.93 21.65
CA LYS A 67 -26.36 -17.28 22.47
C LYS A 67 -25.40 -16.52 21.59
N GLU A 68 -25.16 -15.27 21.96
CA GLU A 68 -24.20 -14.37 21.33
C GLU A 68 -22.75 -14.85 21.50
N ASP A 69 -21.94 -14.36 20.57
CA ASP A 69 -20.53 -14.65 20.33
C ASP A 69 -19.62 -14.44 21.56
N PRO A 70 -18.87 -15.47 22.02
CA PRO A 70 -17.87 -15.33 23.08
C PRO A 70 -16.64 -14.51 22.65
N PHE A 71 -16.49 -14.17 21.36
CA PHE A 71 -15.44 -13.30 20.83
C PHE A 71 -15.84 -11.81 20.77
N SER A 72 -17.06 -11.46 21.17
CA SER A 72 -17.55 -10.07 21.19
C SER A 72 -16.75 -9.15 22.13
N SER A 73 -16.05 -9.67 23.14
CA SER A 73 -15.24 -8.88 24.07
C SER A 73 -13.83 -8.51 23.56
N ILE A 74 -13.53 -8.72 22.28
CA ILE A 74 -12.29 -8.24 21.63
C ILE A 74 -12.55 -7.00 20.75
N ASN A 75 -13.81 -6.60 20.55
CA ASN A 75 -14.20 -5.49 19.67
C ASN A 75 -14.79 -4.26 20.38
N ASP A 76 -14.40 -3.99 21.63
CA ASP A 76 -14.67 -2.69 22.27
C ASP A 76 -13.61 -1.64 21.89
N SER A 77 -13.50 -1.43 20.58
CA SER A 77 -13.08 -0.17 19.97
C SER A 77 -13.57 -0.16 18.52
N GLN A 78 -14.88 -0.33 18.33
CA GLN A 78 -15.54 0.17 17.13
C GLN A 78 -15.42 1.70 17.17
N SER A 79 -14.46 2.25 16.41
CA SER A 79 -14.67 3.59 15.88
C SER A 79 -15.86 3.49 14.92
N ASP A 80 -16.87 4.30 15.14
CA ASP A 80 -17.90 4.60 14.14
C ASP A 80 -17.20 5.12 12.89
N THR A 81 -16.81 4.25 11.96
CA THR A 81 -16.34 4.69 10.64
C THR A 81 -17.55 5.18 9.87
N ASN A 82 -17.81 6.49 9.97
CA ASN A 82 -18.61 7.20 8.98
C ASN A 82 -17.96 6.95 7.61
N GLN A 83 -18.50 6.00 6.84
CA GLN A 83 -18.06 5.77 5.47
C GLN A 83 -18.30 7.06 4.67
N ALA A 84 -17.24 7.62 4.12
CA ALA A 84 -17.30 8.78 3.27
C ALA A 84 -18.13 8.43 2.03
N LYS A 85 -19.11 9.27 1.71
CA LYS A 85 -19.96 9.03 0.55
C LYS A 85 -19.09 9.05 -0.71
N LYS A 86 -19.12 7.96 -1.49
CA LYS A 86 -18.44 7.89 -2.78
C LYS A 86 -18.89 9.07 -3.67
N PRO A 87 -17.96 9.82 -4.29
CA PRO A 87 -18.31 10.91 -5.19
C PRO A 87 -19.04 10.40 -6.44
N ASN A 88 -19.89 11.26 -7.00
CA ASN A 88 -20.48 11.01 -8.32
C ASN A 88 -19.43 11.33 -9.39
N LEU A 89 -18.93 10.29 -10.03
CA LEU A 89 -17.91 10.42 -11.06
C LEU A 89 -18.54 10.53 -12.46
N SER A 90 -17.95 11.34 -13.31
CA SER A 90 -18.36 11.58 -14.70
C SER A 90 -17.21 11.29 -15.65
N ILE A 91 -17.53 10.70 -16.80
CA ILE A 91 -16.56 10.44 -17.86
C ILE A 91 -16.00 11.80 -18.36
N PRO A 92 -14.67 11.98 -18.40
CA PRO A 92 -14.08 13.22 -18.91
C PRO A 92 -14.37 13.43 -20.40
N THR A 93 -14.58 14.68 -20.80
CA THR A 93 -14.92 15.03 -22.20
C THR A 93 -13.73 15.50 -23.02
N GLU A 94 -12.70 16.05 -22.38
CA GLU A 94 -11.56 16.67 -23.06
C GLU A 94 -10.26 15.87 -22.96
N GLN A 95 -10.08 15.11 -21.87
CA GLN A 95 -8.91 14.26 -21.63
C GLN A 95 -9.35 12.80 -21.49
N VAL A 96 -8.43 11.86 -21.75
CA VAL A 96 -8.70 10.42 -21.65
C VAL A 96 -9.03 10.03 -20.22
N PHE A 97 -8.32 10.56 -19.23
CA PHE A 97 -8.49 10.23 -17.82
C PHE A 97 -8.85 11.45 -16.98
N SER A 98 -9.60 11.21 -15.91
CA SER A 98 -9.73 12.12 -14.76
C SER A 98 -9.67 11.33 -13.47
N ILE A 99 -9.27 12.01 -12.39
CA ILE A 99 -9.30 11.48 -11.03
C ILE A 99 -10.24 12.36 -10.22
N HIS A 100 -11.31 11.79 -9.67
CA HIS A 100 -12.32 12.57 -8.95
C HIS A 100 -12.92 13.71 -9.80
N ASN A 101 -13.14 13.47 -11.10
CA ASN A 101 -13.54 14.50 -12.08
C ASN A 101 -12.55 15.66 -12.28
N ILE A 102 -11.35 15.58 -11.71
CA ILE A 102 -10.28 16.57 -11.89
C ILE A 102 -9.37 16.10 -13.02
N THR A 103 -9.00 17.03 -13.89
CA THR A 103 -8.13 16.86 -15.04
C THR A 103 -6.92 17.79 -14.95
N LEU A 104 -5.89 17.55 -15.76
CA LEU A 104 -4.74 18.44 -15.82
C LEU A 104 -5.16 19.82 -16.34
N GLY A 105 -4.49 20.87 -15.83
CA GLY A 105 -4.77 22.26 -16.24
C GLY A 105 -6.01 22.87 -15.59
N GLU A 106 -6.63 22.23 -14.60
CA GLU A 106 -7.62 22.89 -13.75
C GLU A 106 -6.94 23.84 -12.75
N GLN A 107 -7.63 24.90 -12.35
CA GLN A 107 -7.10 25.84 -11.35
C GLN A 107 -7.32 25.29 -9.94
N LEU A 108 -6.34 25.45 -9.04
CA LEU A 108 -6.44 25.13 -7.61
C LEU A 108 -7.75 25.60 -6.97
N SER A 109 -8.20 26.82 -7.28
CA SER A 109 -9.45 27.35 -6.73
C SER A 109 -10.69 26.57 -7.13
N GLU A 110 -10.70 25.95 -8.31
CA GLU A 110 -11.81 25.09 -8.75
C GLU A 110 -11.73 23.71 -8.08
N VAL A 111 -10.52 23.16 -7.93
CA VAL A 111 -10.30 21.93 -7.17
C VAL A 111 -10.76 22.10 -5.72
N GLU A 112 -10.36 23.18 -5.04
CA GLU A 112 -10.76 23.42 -3.65
C GLU A 112 -12.26 23.67 -3.49
N LYS A 113 -12.93 24.26 -4.48
CA LYS A 113 -14.40 24.36 -4.49
C LYS A 113 -15.07 22.98 -4.57
N GLN A 114 -14.44 22.04 -5.27
CA GLN A 114 -15.00 20.70 -5.47
C GLN A 114 -14.75 19.77 -4.29
N ILE A 115 -13.51 19.73 -3.79
CA ILE A 115 -13.06 18.71 -2.83
C ILE A 115 -12.53 19.28 -1.51
N GLY A 116 -12.61 20.60 -1.33
CA GLY A 116 -12.13 21.29 -0.12
C GLY A 116 -10.62 21.49 -0.12
N THR A 117 -10.08 21.85 1.05
CA THR A 117 -8.66 22.17 1.22
C THR A 117 -7.82 20.91 1.43
N ALA A 118 -6.56 20.96 0.98
CA ALA A 118 -5.59 19.89 1.18
C ALA A 118 -5.39 19.54 2.67
N LYS A 119 -5.20 18.26 2.96
CA LYS A 119 -4.86 17.73 4.29
C LYS A 119 -3.37 17.82 4.60
N ARG A 120 -2.53 17.63 3.58
CA ARG A 120 -1.08 17.78 3.64
C ARG A 120 -0.55 18.31 2.32
N ALA A 121 0.57 19.02 2.37
CA ALA A 121 1.42 19.33 1.23
C ALA A 121 2.83 18.79 1.50
N SER A 122 3.45 18.16 0.51
CA SER A 122 4.75 17.50 0.67
C SER A 122 5.58 17.55 -0.61
N LEU A 123 6.84 17.97 -0.51
CA LEU A 123 7.73 18.09 -1.67
C LEU A 123 7.95 16.72 -2.33
N ASN A 124 7.88 16.69 -3.66
CA ASN A 124 8.01 15.49 -4.46
C ASN A 124 9.22 15.55 -5.41
N GLU A 125 9.44 14.45 -6.12
CA GLU A 125 10.56 14.26 -7.04
C GLU A 125 10.59 15.27 -8.19
N TYR A 126 9.47 15.93 -8.51
CA TYR A 126 9.41 16.94 -9.55
C TYR A 126 9.79 18.35 -9.07
N GLY A 127 10.12 18.50 -7.78
CA GLY A 127 10.46 19.80 -7.19
C GLY A 127 9.25 20.68 -6.89
N ILE A 128 8.04 20.10 -6.92
CA ILE A 128 6.78 20.72 -6.50
C ILE A 128 6.14 19.88 -5.40
N GLU A 129 4.99 20.31 -4.87
CA GLU A 129 4.33 19.60 -3.77
C GLU A 129 3.20 18.70 -4.27
N TRP A 130 3.12 17.49 -3.71
CA TRP A 130 1.88 16.72 -3.70
C TRP A 130 1.00 17.20 -2.55
N HIS A 131 -0.24 17.59 -2.88
CA HIS A 131 -1.28 17.94 -1.93
C HIS A 131 -2.27 16.76 -1.79
N THR A 132 -2.46 16.26 -0.58
CA THR A 132 -3.39 15.15 -0.31
C THR A 132 -4.80 15.65 -0.01
N TYR A 133 -5.80 14.95 -0.53
CA TYR A 133 -7.22 15.21 -0.27
C TYR A 133 -7.89 13.88 0.06
N HIS A 134 -8.63 13.84 1.16
CA HIS A 134 -9.37 12.67 1.61
C HIS A 134 -10.29 13.03 2.77
N ASP A 135 -11.21 12.12 3.09
CA ASP A 135 -11.95 12.08 4.35
C ASP A 135 -11.49 10.86 5.14
N ASP A 136 -10.58 11.05 6.09
CA ASP A 136 -9.92 9.95 6.83
C ASP A 136 -9.37 8.83 5.91
N TYR A 137 -8.53 9.21 4.95
CA TYR A 137 -7.99 8.39 3.86
C TYR A 137 -9.01 7.71 2.92
N GLN A 138 -10.32 7.90 3.12
CA GLN A 138 -11.35 7.53 2.15
C GLN A 138 -11.39 8.55 1.00
N ASN A 139 -11.66 8.07 -0.22
CA ASN A 139 -11.60 8.88 -1.44
C ASN A 139 -10.26 9.64 -1.59
N PHE A 140 -9.16 8.99 -1.20
CA PHE A 140 -7.82 9.54 -1.28
C PHE A 140 -7.37 9.87 -2.70
N LEU A 141 -6.88 11.09 -2.90
CA LEU A 141 -6.14 11.52 -4.08
C LEU A 141 -5.02 12.48 -3.70
N MET A 142 -4.02 12.56 -4.58
CA MET A 142 -2.93 13.53 -4.53
C MET A 142 -2.98 14.41 -5.77
N VAL A 143 -2.83 15.73 -5.59
CA VAL A 143 -2.80 16.72 -6.67
C VAL A 143 -1.54 17.56 -6.53
N SER A 144 -0.79 17.72 -7.62
CA SER A 144 0.33 18.67 -7.68
C SER A 144 -0.06 19.86 -8.53
N TYR A 145 0.38 21.06 -8.13
CA TYR A 145 0.12 22.30 -8.86
C TYR A 145 1.42 22.92 -9.37
N ASP A 146 1.38 23.54 -10.54
CA ASP A 146 2.49 24.32 -11.07
C ASP A 146 2.57 25.72 -10.44
N GLU A 147 3.54 26.51 -10.89
CA GLU A 147 3.79 27.89 -10.47
C GLU A 147 2.61 28.85 -10.69
N ASN A 148 1.63 28.48 -11.53
CA ASN A 148 0.42 29.24 -11.82
C ASN A 148 -0.80 28.69 -11.06
N ASN A 149 -0.58 27.78 -10.11
CA ASN A 149 -1.60 27.05 -9.38
C ASN A 149 -2.52 26.20 -10.29
N MET A 150 -1.97 25.69 -11.39
CA MET A 150 -2.69 24.81 -12.31
C MET A 150 -2.32 23.36 -12.02
N VAL A 151 -3.28 22.45 -12.07
CA VAL A 151 -3.07 21.02 -11.86
C VAL A 151 -2.03 20.51 -12.87
N ALA A 152 -0.90 20.05 -12.34
CA ALA A 152 0.25 19.57 -13.11
C ALA A 152 0.54 18.08 -12.89
N GLY A 153 -0.06 17.49 -11.85
CA GLY A 153 -0.03 16.06 -11.59
C GLY A 153 -1.22 15.59 -10.76
N LEU A 154 -1.63 14.35 -10.95
CA LEU A 154 -2.71 13.67 -10.22
C LEU A 154 -2.27 12.25 -9.87
N TYR A 155 -2.70 11.75 -8.71
CA TYR A 155 -2.57 10.34 -8.34
C TYR A 155 -3.74 9.87 -7.47
N THR A 156 -4.16 8.61 -7.63
CA THR A 156 -5.05 7.92 -6.70
C THR A 156 -4.85 6.41 -6.74
N ASN A 157 -4.98 5.75 -5.59
CA ASN A 157 -5.10 4.30 -5.43
C ASN A 157 -6.52 3.88 -4.99
N GLN A 158 -7.51 4.75 -5.20
CA GLN A 158 -8.90 4.55 -4.81
C GLN A 158 -9.79 4.49 -6.05
N ASP A 159 -11.05 4.09 -5.86
CA ASP A 159 -12.07 4.00 -6.91
C ASP A 159 -12.58 5.39 -7.35
N LEU A 160 -11.66 6.20 -7.85
CA LEU A 160 -11.82 7.58 -8.29
C LEU A 160 -11.42 7.80 -9.76
N ILE A 161 -10.91 6.76 -10.42
CA ILE A 161 -10.46 6.80 -11.82
C ILE A 161 -11.68 6.73 -12.74
N THR A 162 -11.78 7.68 -13.67
CA THR A 162 -12.68 7.56 -14.82
C THR A 162 -11.95 7.86 -16.12
N SER A 163 -12.44 7.29 -17.21
CA SER A 163 -11.87 7.54 -18.53
C SER A 163 -12.88 7.43 -19.66
N SER A 164 -12.63 8.17 -20.74
CA SER A 164 -13.39 8.06 -21.99
C SER A 164 -13.16 6.72 -22.71
N ALA A 165 -12.04 6.04 -22.42
CA ALA A 165 -11.75 4.68 -22.88
C ALA A 165 -12.47 3.59 -22.05
N GLY A 166 -13.13 3.95 -20.94
CA GLY A 166 -13.79 2.99 -20.05
C GLY A 166 -12.82 2.09 -19.27
N ILE A 167 -11.59 2.54 -19.07
CA ILE A 167 -10.61 2.01 -18.11
C ILE A 167 -10.93 2.60 -16.73
N LYS A 168 -10.90 1.75 -15.72
CA LYS A 168 -11.17 2.09 -14.31
C LYS A 168 -10.38 1.14 -13.41
N GLN A 169 -10.43 1.36 -12.09
CA GLN A 169 -9.90 0.39 -11.13
C GLN A 169 -10.52 -1.00 -11.37
N GLY A 170 -9.69 -2.06 -11.32
CA GLY A 170 -10.08 -3.43 -11.62
C GLY A 170 -10.10 -3.80 -13.12
N SER A 171 -9.90 -2.85 -14.05
CA SER A 171 -9.67 -3.21 -15.47
C SER A 171 -8.42 -4.06 -15.62
N THR A 172 -8.41 -5.06 -16.50
CA THR A 172 -7.22 -5.90 -16.67
C THR A 172 -6.15 -5.19 -17.50
N LYS A 173 -4.87 -5.53 -17.30
CA LYS A 173 -3.75 -5.05 -18.14
C LYS A 173 -3.99 -5.29 -19.64
N ASN A 174 -4.57 -6.44 -19.99
CA ASN A 174 -4.94 -6.76 -21.37
C ASN A 174 -6.01 -5.79 -21.92
N ASP A 175 -7.04 -5.47 -21.13
CA ASP A 175 -8.06 -4.50 -21.55
C ASP A 175 -7.46 -3.10 -21.75
N VAL A 176 -6.48 -2.72 -20.92
CA VAL A 176 -5.77 -1.45 -21.06
C VAL A 176 -4.99 -1.43 -22.37
N HIS A 177 -4.25 -2.50 -22.69
CA HIS A 177 -3.50 -2.63 -23.95
C HIS A 177 -4.41 -2.63 -25.18
N GLU A 178 -5.55 -3.32 -25.12
CA GLU A 178 -6.52 -3.32 -26.22
C GLU A 178 -7.07 -1.92 -26.50
N LYS A 179 -7.27 -1.12 -25.44
CA LYS A 179 -7.91 0.21 -25.53
C LYS A 179 -6.94 1.36 -25.80
N LEU A 180 -5.72 1.30 -25.25
CA LEU A 180 -4.73 2.37 -25.36
C LEU A 180 -3.58 2.03 -26.31
N GLY A 181 -3.47 0.78 -26.74
CA GLY A 181 -2.35 0.27 -27.52
C GLY A 181 -1.12 -0.03 -26.67
N GLU A 182 0.04 -0.04 -27.33
CA GLU A 182 1.31 -0.40 -26.72
C GLU A 182 1.84 0.70 -25.78
N PRO A 183 2.30 0.36 -24.58
CA PRO A 183 2.92 1.31 -23.67
C PRO A 183 4.32 1.72 -24.15
N LEU A 184 4.85 2.81 -23.56
CA LEU A 184 6.20 3.26 -23.84
C LEU A 184 7.25 2.24 -23.38
N ASP A 185 8.24 2.00 -24.23
CA ASP A 185 9.47 1.25 -23.90
C ASP A 185 10.56 2.15 -23.31
N LYS A 186 10.48 3.47 -23.53
CA LYS A 186 11.45 4.45 -23.04
C LYS A 186 10.86 5.85 -22.94
N ILE A 187 11.46 6.67 -22.09
CA ILE A 187 11.16 8.09 -21.97
C ILE A 187 12.40 8.89 -22.40
N ARG A 188 12.21 9.85 -23.33
CA ARG A 188 13.29 10.73 -23.77
C ARG A 188 13.25 12.05 -23.01
N LYS A 189 14.33 12.39 -22.30
CA LYS A 189 14.50 13.71 -21.67
C LYS A 189 15.75 14.39 -22.20
N GLY A 190 15.55 15.43 -23.00
CA GLY A 190 16.63 16.08 -23.74
C GLY A 190 17.36 15.10 -24.68
N MET A 191 18.63 14.83 -24.37
CA MET A 191 19.48 13.90 -25.13
C MET A 191 19.53 12.49 -24.54
N THR A 192 18.95 12.28 -23.35
CA THR A 192 18.99 11.01 -22.62
C THR A 192 17.73 10.20 -22.89
N TYR A 193 17.89 8.89 -23.07
CA TYR A 193 16.79 7.93 -23.13
C TYR A 193 16.81 7.09 -21.85
N PHE A 194 15.71 7.13 -21.10
CA PHE A 194 15.47 6.26 -19.96
C PHE A 194 14.71 5.04 -20.44
N GLN A 195 15.40 3.89 -20.46
CA GLN A 195 14.80 2.62 -20.82
C GLN A 195 13.86 2.17 -19.70
N LEU A 196 12.64 1.81 -20.07
CA LEU A 196 11.68 1.19 -19.16
C LEU A 196 11.84 -0.32 -19.27
N GLU A 197 11.78 -1.02 -18.13
CA GLU A 197 11.85 -2.48 -18.10
C GLU A 197 10.61 -3.11 -18.75
N ASN A 198 10.78 -4.27 -19.38
CA ASN A 198 9.70 -4.93 -20.14
C ASN A 198 8.67 -5.64 -19.24
N ASP A 199 9.10 -6.17 -18.08
CA ASP A 199 8.27 -6.98 -17.17
C ASP A 199 8.00 -6.23 -15.86
N ARG A 200 7.30 -5.11 -16.00
CA ARG A 200 6.97 -4.20 -14.90
C ARG A 200 5.49 -4.28 -14.52
N ASP A 201 5.24 -4.03 -13.25
CA ASP A 201 3.91 -4.00 -12.63
C ASP A 201 3.15 -2.67 -12.93
N TYR A 202 3.57 -1.92 -13.95
CA TYR A 202 2.93 -0.69 -14.41
C TYR A 202 3.19 -0.43 -15.89
N ASP A 203 2.36 0.37 -16.55
CA ASP A 203 2.56 0.85 -17.91
C ASP A 203 2.59 2.37 -17.95
N VAL A 204 3.31 2.93 -18.93
CA VAL A 204 3.39 4.38 -19.14
C VAL A 204 2.93 4.70 -20.56
N TYR A 205 2.00 5.66 -20.69
CA TYR A 205 1.48 6.15 -21.95
C TYR A 205 1.71 7.67 -22.08
N VAL A 206 1.82 8.16 -23.31
CA VAL A 206 1.68 9.60 -23.57
C VAL A 206 0.28 9.85 -24.12
N LEU A 207 -0.54 10.56 -23.36
CA LEU A 207 -1.93 10.90 -23.70
C LEU A 207 -2.17 12.36 -23.35
N ASP A 208 -2.81 13.13 -24.23
CA ASP A 208 -3.23 14.52 -23.98
C ASP A 208 -2.12 15.40 -23.34
N ASP A 209 -0.91 15.38 -23.93
CA ASP A 209 0.27 16.09 -23.43
C ASP A 209 0.62 15.78 -21.95
N SER A 210 0.37 14.53 -21.54
CA SER A 210 0.69 14.00 -20.22
C SER A 210 1.33 12.62 -20.31
N TYR A 211 2.11 12.27 -19.29
CA TYR A 211 2.53 10.91 -19.02
C TYR A 211 1.53 10.30 -18.05
N VAL A 212 0.89 9.22 -18.49
CA VAL A 212 -0.09 8.47 -17.69
C VAL A 212 0.55 7.14 -17.30
N THR A 213 0.82 6.97 -16.01
CA THR A 213 1.28 5.70 -15.43
C THR A 213 0.10 4.95 -14.84
N ILE A 214 -0.14 3.75 -15.34
CA ILE A 214 -1.19 2.84 -14.86
C ILE A 214 -0.49 1.70 -14.10
N PHE A 215 -0.78 1.56 -12.81
CA PHE A 215 -0.19 0.50 -11.99
C PHE A 215 -1.14 -0.70 -11.91
N TYR A 216 -0.56 -1.89 -11.82
CA TYR A 216 -1.28 -3.15 -11.77
C TYR A 216 -0.92 -3.95 -10.53
N ASP A 217 -1.88 -4.70 -10.01
CA ASP A 217 -1.62 -5.73 -9.01
C ASP A 217 -1.42 -7.09 -9.68
N LYS A 218 -0.18 -7.57 -9.66
CA LYS A 218 0.16 -8.88 -10.26
C LYS A 218 -0.41 -10.07 -9.48
N HIS A 219 -0.81 -9.87 -8.23
CA HIS A 219 -1.42 -10.88 -7.37
C HIS A 219 -2.95 -10.88 -7.48
N GLU A 220 -3.54 -9.87 -8.11
CA GLU A 220 -4.98 -9.75 -8.37
C GLU A 220 -5.29 -9.74 -9.88
N GLY A 221 -4.66 -10.66 -10.63
CA GLY A 221 -4.98 -10.85 -12.04
C GLY A 221 -4.46 -9.75 -12.97
N ASN A 222 -3.43 -9.00 -12.56
CA ASN A 222 -2.88 -7.85 -13.29
C ASN A 222 -3.95 -6.79 -13.56
N THR A 223 -4.75 -6.46 -12.56
CA THR A 223 -5.78 -5.42 -12.68
C THR A 223 -5.27 -4.05 -12.23
N VAL A 224 -5.80 -2.99 -12.84
CA VAL A 224 -5.51 -1.59 -12.51
C VAL A 224 -5.83 -1.33 -11.04
N THR A 225 -4.84 -0.88 -10.27
CA THR A 225 -4.99 -0.51 -8.85
C THR A 225 -4.95 0.99 -8.63
N SER A 226 -4.04 1.66 -9.33
CA SER A 226 -3.80 3.09 -9.18
C SER A 226 -3.41 3.74 -10.51
N LEU A 227 -3.52 5.05 -10.53
CA LEU A 227 -3.24 5.89 -11.70
C LEU A 227 -2.43 7.10 -11.25
N GLN A 228 -1.34 7.39 -11.96
CA GLN A 228 -0.62 8.65 -11.88
C GLN A 228 -0.68 9.35 -13.23
N ILE A 229 -0.99 10.64 -13.22
CA ILE A 229 -0.96 11.50 -14.41
C ILE A 229 -0.01 12.64 -14.12
N VAL A 230 0.98 12.87 -14.98
CA VAL A 230 1.96 13.95 -14.85
C VAL A 230 2.01 14.72 -16.15
N SER A 231 1.85 16.05 -16.10
CA SER A 231 1.94 16.87 -17.32
C SER A 231 3.31 16.67 -18.01
N GLN A 232 3.30 16.65 -19.34
CA GLN A 232 4.53 16.45 -20.12
C GLN A 232 5.58 17.52 -19.82
N LYS A 233 5.14 18.78 -19.60
CA LYS A 233 6.02 19.88 -19.16
C LYS A 233 6.75 19.52 -17.87
N LEU A 234 6.03 19.03 -16.86
CA LEU A 234 6.60 18.67 -15.57
C LEU A 234 7.57 17.48 -15.68
N GLU A 235 7.16 16.42 -16.38
CA GLU A 235 7.98 15.21 -16.56
C GLU A 235 9.30 15.51 -17.30
N LEU A 236 9.24 16.34 -18.34
CA LEU A 236 10.41 16.68 -19.16
C LEU A 236 11.34 17.72 -18.51
N ASN A 237 10.83 18.53 -17.57
CA ASN A 237 11.67 19.44 -16.79
C ASN A 237 12.58 18.69 -15.80
N LYS A 238 12.14 17.52 -15.32
CA LYS A 238 12.94 16.63 -14.47
C LYS A 238 13.97 15.87 -15.32
N LYS A 239 15.15 16.46 -15.54
CA LYS A 239 16.18 15.92 -16.45
C LYS A 239 16.79 14.59 -16.00
N ASP A 240 17.04 14.46 -14.70
CA ASP A 240 17.67 13.29 -14.11
C ASP A 240 16.63 12.28 -13.62
N PHE A 241 17.02 11.00 -13.56
CA PHE A 241 16.14 9.93 -13.10
C PHE A 241 15.82 10.06 -11.61
N TYR A 242 16.82 10.39 -10.80
CA TYR A 242 16.65 10.75 -9.38
C TYR A 242 16.78 12.24 -9.18
N SER A 243 16.04 12.76 -8.20
CA SER A 243 16.14 14.16 -7.83
C SER A 243 17.15 14.32 -6.72
N ASN A 244 17.93 15.39 -6.75
CA ASN A 244 18.95 15.65 -5.75
C ASN A 244 18.34 15.61 -4.34
N GLY A 245 18.90 14.75 -3.49
CA GLY A 245 18.46 14.61 -2.12
C GLY A 245 18.49 15.95 -1.37
N SER A 246 17.37 16.31 -0.75
CA SER A 246 17.26 17.46 0.15
C SER A 246 16.51 17.07 1.41
N LYS A 247 16.63 17.88 2.48
CA LYS A 247 15.88 17.64 3.70
C LYS A 247 14.37 17.61 3.45
N GLN A 248 13.88 18.57 2.65
CA GLN A 248 12.48 18.71 2.29
C GLN A 248 11.99 17.55 1.43
N LEU A 249 12.79 17.08 0.47
CA LEU A 249 12.41 15.94 -0.36
C LEU A 249 12.37 14.64 0.45
N LYS A 250 13.32 14.44 1.36
CA LYS A 250 13.34 13.32 2.30
C LYS A 250 12.06 13.31 3.14
N GLU A 251 11.74 14.42 3.80
CA GLU A 251 10.52 14.56 4.62
C GLU A 251 9.25 14.41 3.77
N GLY A 252 9.26 14.92 2.54
CA GLY A 252 8.16 14.75 1.60
C GLY A 252 7.92 13.29 1.24
N PHE A 253 8.97 12.53 0.95
CA PHE A 253 8.89 11.09 0.67
C PHE A 253 8.40 10.29 1.88
N GLU A 254 8.84 10.64 3.09
CA GLU A 254 8.39 10.01 4.33
C GLU A 254 6.87 10.18 4.52
N TYR A 255 6.36 11.40 4.37
CA TYR A 255 4.92 11.67 4.49
C TYR A 255 4.09 11.07 3.35
N GLN A 256 4.58 11.12 2.12
CA GLN A 256 3.88 10.53 0.97
C GLN A 256 3.72 9.03 1.16
N LEU A 257 4.78 8.32 1.57
CA LEU A 257 4.69 6.88 1.78
C LEU A 257 3.75 6.53 2.94
N PHE A 258 3.76 7.31 4.02
CA PHE A 258 2.77 7.17 5.11
C PHE A 258 1.34 7.36 4.62
N ASP A 259 1.09 8.42 3.86
CA ASP A 259 -0.24 8.74 3.36
C ASP A 259 -0.75 7.67 2.36
N LEU A 260 0.13 7.17 1.49
CA LEU A 260 -0.16 6.08 0.56
C LEU A 260 -0.47 4.77 1.28
N THR A 261 0.31 4.42 2.30
CA THR A 261 0.11 3.23 3.13
C THR A 261 -1.23 3.28 3.86
N ASN A 262 -1.63 4.43 4.42
CA ASN A 262 -2.94 4.59 5.03
C ASN A 262 -4.09 4.60 4.03
N ALA A 263 -3.90 5.20 2.83
CA ALA A 263 -4.87 5.12 1.76
C ALA A 263 -5.13 3.67 1.32
N ALA A 264 -4.07 2.86 1.17
CA ALA A 264 -4.22 1.43 0.87
C ALA A 264 -4.96 0.69 1.99
N ARG A 265 -4.59 0.92 3.25
CA ARG A 265 -5.26 0.30 4.41
C ARG A 265 -6.77 0.58 4.43
N VAL A 266 -7.17 1.84 4.24
CA VAL A 266 -8.59 2.21 4.19
C VAL A 266 -9.31 1.59 2.99
N ASN A 267 -8.65 1.47 1.83
CA ASN A 267 -9.18 0.74 0.68
C ASN A 267 -9.47 -0.75 1.01
N HIS A 268 -8.69 -1.33 1.93
CA HIS A 268 -8.88 -2.69 2.45
C HIS A 268 -9.69 -2.74 3.76
N HIS A 269 -10.42 -1.67 4.11
CA HIS A 269 -11.28 -1.58 5.30
C HIS A 269 -10.52 -1.76 6.63
N LEU A 270 -9.27 -1.32 6.68
CA LEU A 270 -8.43 -1.33 7.87
C LEU A 270 -8.33 0.06 8.48
N ASN A 271 -8.05 0.09 9.78
CA ASN A 271 -7.81 1.34 10.51
C ASN A 271 -6.55 2.04 10.01
N VAL A 272 -6.63 3.36 9.97
CA VAL A 272 -5.51 4.27 9.73
C VAL A 272 -4.47 4.08 10.84
N LEU A 273 -3.20 4.03 10.45
CA LEU A 273 -2.07 4.01 11.38
C LEU A 273 -1.73 5.43 11.80
N GLU A 274 -1.47 5.62 13.09
CA GLU A 274 -1.01 6.87 13.63
C GLU A 274 0.48 7.08 13.32
N TRP A 275 0.86 8.29 12.92
CA TRP A 275 2.25 8.66 12.72
C TRP A 275 2.98 8.68 14.07
N ASP A 276 4.08 7.95 14.20
CA ASP A 276 4.94 7.99 15.39
C ASP A 276 6.32 8.57 15.06
N ASP A 277 6.60 9.74 15.64
CA ASP A 277 7.85 10.47 15.40
C ASP A 277 9.10 9.77 15.93
N HIS A 278 8.98 8.96 16.99
CA HIS A 278 10.11 8.23 17.57
C HIS A 278 10.51 7.09 16.64
N VAL A 279 9.53 6.28 16.22
CA VAL A 279 9.76 5.17 15.28
C VAL A 279 10.24 5.66 13.93
N LYS A 280 9.74 6.82 13.46
CA LYS A 280 10.24 7.49 12.25
C LYS A 280 11.74 7.82 12.36
N GLU A 281 12.23 8.30 13.50
CA GLU A 281 13.68 8.56 13.64
C GLU A 281 14.49 7.26 13.61
N THR A 282 14.01 6.18 14.23
CA THR A 282 14.64 4.84 14.13
C THR A 282 14.67 4.33 12.69
N ALA A 283 13.55 4.41 11.98
CA ALA A 283 13.46 4.05 10.56
C ALA A 283 14.43 4.89 9.70
N ARG A 284 14.52 6.19 9.99
CA ARG A 284 15.42 7.10 9.25
C ARG A 284 16.89 6.80 9.52
N LYS A 285 17.26 6.42 10.76
CA LYS A 285 18.61 5.95 11.08
C LYS A 285 18.96 4.71 10.24
N HIS A 286 18.04 3.75 10.12
CA HIS A 286 18.26 2.53 9.33
C HIS A 286 18.39 2.82 7.84
N SER A 287 17.49 3.63 7.26
CA SER A 287 17.60 4.07 5.87
C SER A 287 18.94 4.78 5.61
N LYS A 288 19.39 5.62 6.55
CA LYS A 288 20.69 6.30 6.44
C LYS A 288 21.86 5.32 6.53
N ASP A 289 21.79 4.33 7.41
CA ASP A 289 22.82 3.31 7.54
C ASP A 289 22.97 2.51 6.25
N MET A 290 21.85 2.03 5.69
CA MET A 290 21.81 1.36 4.38
C MET A 290 22.38 2.24 3.26
N ALA A 291 21.97 3.51 3.20
CA ALA A 291 22.40 4.45 2.16
C ALA A 291 23.90 4.79 2.23
N VAL A 292 24.45 4.98 3.44
CA VAL A 292 25.87 5.31 3.65
C VAL A 292 26.76 4.10 3.41
N ASN A 293 26.33 2.92 3.85
CA ASN A 293 27.13 1.70 3.78
C ASN A 293 26.83 0.83 2.55
N ASN A 294 25.97 1.30 1.63
CA ASN A 294 25.60 0.64 0.37
C ASN A 294 25.17 -0.83 0.55
N TYR A 295 24.27 -1.07 1.48
CA TYR A 295 23.68 -2.39 1.70
C TYR A 295 22.15 -2.29 1.81
N PHE A 296 21.45 -3.41 1.66
CA PHE A 296 20.00 -3.48 1.77
C PHE A 296 19.59 -4.74 2.53
N SER A 297 19.21 -4.58 3.80
CA SER A 297 18.90 -5.68 4.72
C SER A 297 18.10 -5.20 5.93
N HIS A 298 17.22 -6.07 6.46
CA HIS A 298 16.52 -5.84 7.73
C HIS A 298 17.47 -5.84 8.94
N THR A 299 18.53 -6.65 8.89
CA THR A 299 19.58 -6.68 9.91
C THR A 299 20.68 -5.72 9.50
N ASN A 300 21.04 -4.80 10.40
CA ASN A 300 22.11 -3.84 10.14
C ASN A 300 23.50 -4.49 10.23
N LEU A 301 24.55 -3.74 9.90
CA LEU A 301 25.93 -4.27 9.91
C LEU A 301 26.47 -4.58 11.31
N GLU A 302 25.79 -4.12 12.36
CA GLU A 302 26.09 -4.44 13.76
C GLU A 302 25.36 -5.72 14.23
N GLY A 303 24.52 -6.31 13.37
CA GLY A 303 23.76 -7.52 13.67
C GLY A 303 22.39 -7.26 14.33
N LEU A 304 21.96 -6.01 14.44
CA LEU A 304 20.70 -5.60 15.06
C LEU A 304 19.54 -5.77 14.07
N SER A 305 18.50 -6.49 14.50
CA SER A 305 17.21 -6.56 13.81
C SER A 305 16.42 -5.26 13.95
N PRO A 306 15.31 -5.08 13.21
CA PRO A 306 14.43 -3.91 13.37
C PRO A 306 13.95 -3.75 14.82
N PHE A 307 13.68 -4.87 15.48
CA PHE A 307 13.19 -4.94 16.86
C PHE A 307 14.27 -4.54 17.88
N ASP A 308 15.52 -4.90 17.62
CA ASP A 308 16.64 -4.49 18.45
C ASP A 308 16.85 -2.97 18.32
N ARG A 309 16.85 -2.44 17.08
CA ARG A 309 16.96 -0.99 16.84
C ARG A 309 15.83 -0.20 17.50
N MET A 310 14.59 -0.68 17.43
CA MET A 310 13.46 -0.06 18.11
C MET A 310 13.61 -0.12 19.63
N SER A 311 14.08 -1.24 20.18
CA SER A 311 14.30 -1.40 21.62
C SER A 311 15.42 -0.50 22.14
N GLU A 312 16.51 -0.34 21.38
CA GLU A 312 17.63 0.56 21.71
C GLU A 312 17.22 2.04 21.70
N ASP A 313 16.22 2.39 20.91
CA ASP A 313 15.62 3.73 20.86
C ASP A 313 14.45 3.89 21.85
N ASP A 314 14.35 3.01 22.85
CA ASP A 314 13.32 3.02 23.92
C ASP A 314 11.87 2.93 23.40
N ILE A 315 11.65 2.30 22.25
CA ILE A 315 10.31 2.07 21.68
C ILE A 315 9.78 0.73 22.20
N PHE A 316 8.77 0.79 23.07
CA PHE A 316 8.08 -0.39 23.58
C PHE A 316 6.95 -0.83 22.66
N PHE A 317 6.92 -2.12 22.31
CA PHE A 317 5.87 -2.70 21.47
C PHE A 317 5.54 -4.14 21.88
N THR A 318 4.30 -4.55 21.68
CA THR A 318 3.87 -5.96 21.76
C THR A 318 4.02 -6.67 20.43
N PHE A 319 4.10 -5.90 19.34
CA PHE A 319 4.11 -6.39 17.98
C PHE A 319 4.69 -5.34 17.03
N ALA A 320 5.56 -5.75 16.11
CA ALA A 320 6.17 -4.85 15.14
C ALA A 320 6.44 -5.55 13.80
N GLY A 321 6.73 -4.77 12.76
CA GLY A 321 7.14 -5.23 11.44
C GLY A 321 7.90 -4.15 10.69
N GLU A 322 8.71 -4.54 9.69
CA GLU A 322 9.49 -3.63 8.87
C GLU A 322 9.30 -3.95 7.38
N ASN A 323 9.08 -2.91 6.58
CA ASN A 323 9.26 -2.96 5.13
C ASN A 323 10.45 -2.11 4.72
N LEU A 324 11.20 -2.57 3.71
CA LEU A 324 12.30 -1.84 3.11
C LEU A 324 12.07 -1.69 1.61
N ALA A 325 12.46 -0.55 1.05
CA ALA A 325 12.54 -0.34 -0.39
C ALA A 325 13.76 0.51 -0.76
N THR A 326 14.31 0.32 -1.96
CA THR A 326 15.37 1.18 -2.50
C THR A 326 15.38 1.17 -4.02
N GLY A 327 15.85 2.26 -4.62
CA GLY A 327 16.00 2.41 -6.08
C GLY A 327 14.73 2.84 -6.83
N GLN A 328 13.60 2.97 -6.15
CA GLN A 328 12.41 3.61 -6.72
C GLN A 328 12.59 5.13 -6.75
N PHE A 329 12.04 5.82 -7.74
CA PHE A 329 12.29 7.26 -7.91
C PHE A 329 11.34 8.16 -7.11
N SER A 330 10.27 7.61 -6.52
CA SER A 330 9.39 8.32 -5.59
C SER A 330 8.62 7.36 -4.67
N SER A 331 7.98 7.93 -3.64
CA SER A 331 7.19 7.16 -2.67
C SER A 331 5.99 6.45 -3.30
N ILE A 332 5.43 6.97 -4.40
CA ILE A 332 4.38 6.28 -5.17
C ILE A 332 4.95 4.96 -5.70
N PHE A 333 6.08 4.98 -6.40
CA PHE A 333 6.68 3.76 -6.95
C PHE A 333 7.20 2.80 -5.87
N ALA A 334 7.70 3.34 -4.74
CA ALA A 334 8.06 2.52 -3.59
C ALA A 334 6.83 1.79 -3.02
N HIS A 335 5.73 2.51 -2.79
CA HIS A 335 4.49 1.94 -2.28
C HIS A 335 3.91 0.87 -3.21
N GLU A 336 3.82 1.14 -4.52
CA GLU A 336 3.30 0.18 -5.50
C GLU A 336 4.18 -1.08 -5.58
N GLY A 337 5.51 -0.93 -5.45
CA GLY A 337 6.44 -2.05 -5.38
C GLY A 337 6.30 -2.88 -4.10
N LEU A 338 6.10 -2.21 -2.96
CA LEU A 338 5.83 -2.87 -1.67
C LEU A 338 4.50 -3.63 -1.71
N MET A 339 3.45 -3.00 -2.23
CA MET A 339 2.16 -3.67 -2.45
C MET A 339 2.33 -4.86 -3.39
N ASN A 340 3.11 -4.80 -4.47
CA ASN A 340 3.36 -5.96 -5.34
C ASN A 340 4.33 -7.01 -4.76
N SER A 341 4.74 -6.92 -3.50
CA SER A 341 5.48 -7.97 -2.78
C SER A 341 4.64 -8.52 -1.63
N LEU A 342 4.22 -9.79 -1.71
CA LEU A 342 3.29 -10.38 -0.74
C LEU A 342 3.74 -10.24 0.72
N GLY A 343 5.03 -10.42 1.01
CA GLY A 343 5.55 -10.25 2.37
C GLY A 343 5.47 -8.80 2.87
N HIS A 344 5.72 -7.83 2.00
CA HIS A 344 5.62 -6.41 2.36
C HIS A 344 4.15 -5.94 2.44
N ARG A 345 3.31 -6.45 1.53
CA ARG A 345 1.85 -6.25 1.55
C ARG A 345 1.23 -6.75 2.84
N GLU A 346 1.66 -7.92 3.35
CA GLU A 346 1.18 -8.46 4.62
C GLU A 346 1.41 -7.47 5.77
N ASN A 347 2.57 -6.81 5.83
CA ASN A 347 2.83 -5.78 6.84
C ASN A 347 1.91 -4.56 6.66
N ILE A 348 1.79 -4.03 5.44
CA ILE A 348 0.94 -2.86 5.14
C ILE A 348 -0.52 -3.13 5.53
N LEU A 349 -1.03 -4.33 5.22
CA LEU A 349 -2.43 -4.72 5.43
C LEU A 349 -2.67 -5.47 6.73
N ARG A 350 -1.72 -5.42 7.68
CA ARG A 350 -1.87 -6.11 8.96
C ARG A 350 -2.83 -5.35 9.89
N PRO A 351 -3.95 -5.95 10.33
CA PRO A 351 -4.93 -5.23 11.15
C PRO A 351 -4.42 -4.84 12.54
N GLU A 352 -3.45 -5.58 13.09
CA GLU A 352 -3.00 -5.41 14.47
C GLU A 352 -2.09 -4.20 14.68
N TYR A 353 -1.50 -3.64 13.62
CA TYR A 353 -0.68 -2.42 13.75
C TYR A 353 -1.57 -1.20 14.04
N GLN A 354 -1.05 -0.31 14.89
CA GLN A 354 -1.70 0.95 15.27
C GLN A 354 -0.87 2.16 14.87
N TYR A 355 0.45 2.00 14.77
CA TYR A 355 1.39 3.08 14.53
C TYR A 355 2.32 2.76 13.36
N LEU A 356 2.78 3.80 12.67
CA LEU A 356 3.74 3.73 11.58
C LEU A 356 4.75 4.88 11.69
N GLY A 357 6.04 4.54 11.59
CA GLY A 357 7.11 5.50 11.33
C GLY A 357 7.76 5.22 9.98
N VAL A 358 7.88 6.24 9.13
CA VAL A 358 8.56 6.14 7.84
C VAL A 358 9.86 6.93 7.86
N GLY A 359 10.96 6.29 7.48
CA GLY A 359 12.27 6.91 7.39
C GLY A 359 12.86 6.82 6.00
N VAL A 360 13.34 7.96 5.48
CA VAL A 360 14.00 8.01 4.16
C VAL A 360 15.41 8.54 4.29
N ALA A 361 16.32 8.01 3.48
CA ALA A 361 17.63 8.59 3.25
C ALA A 361 18.03 8.44 1.77
N PHE A 362 19.00 9.24 1.34
CA PHE A 362 19.56 9.17 0.00
C PHE A 362 21.04 8.79 0.11
N ASN A 363 21.53 7.94 -0.79
CA ASN A 363 22.97 7.71 -0.92
C ASN A 363 23.64 8.86 -1.70
N GLU A 364 24.94 8.74 -1.96
CA GLU A 364 25.71 9.76 -2.71
C GLU A 364 25.19 9.99 -4.15
N GLU A 365 24.55 8.98 -4.74
CA GLU A 365 23.96 9.03 -6.09
C GLU A 365 22.49 9.49 -6.07
N SER A 366 21.98 9.95 -4.92
CA SER A 366 20.57 10.30 -4.68
C SER A 366 19.57 9.14 -4.84
N HIS A 367 20.03 7.89 -4.76
CA HIS A 367 19.14 6.74 -4.67
C HIS A 367 18.45 6.74 -3.30
N PRO A 368 17.11 6.73 -3.24
CA PRO A 368 16.41 6.68 -1.98
C PRO A 368 16.43 5.28 -1.37
N TYR A 369 16.46 5.26 -0.05
CA TYR A 369 16.27 4.11 0.82
C TYR A 369 15.10 4.43 1.74
N TYR A 370 14.10 3.55 1.76
CA TYR A 370 12.88 3.67 2.53
C TYR A 370 12.83 2.57 3.59
N THR A 371 12.40 2.94 4.79
CA THR A 371 12.08 2.03 5.88
C THR A 371 10.70 2.40 6.43
N GLU A 372 9.75 1.45 6.44
CA GLU A 372 8.49 1.56 7.17
C GLU A 372 8.56 0.65 8.39
N ASN A 373 8.43 1.22 9.59
CA ASN A 373 8.33 0.46 10.82
C ASN A 373 6.91 0.57 11.38
N PHE A 374 6.23 -0.57 11.43
CA PHE A 374 4.87 -0.73 11.92
C PHE A 374 4.90 -1.28 13.33
N PHE A 375 4.02 -0.83 14.23
CA PHE A 375 3.93 -1.44 15.55
C PHE A 375 2.61 -1.23 16.29
N ARG A 376 2.47 -1.98 17.40
CA ARG A 376 1.42 -1.86 18.41
C ARG A 376 2.04 -1.87 19.81
N ARG A 377 1.54 -1.03 20.70
CA ARG A 377 2.01 -0.95 22.11
C ARG A 377 1.47 -2.08 22.99
#